data_AF-A0A966GA95-F1
#
_entry.id   AF-A0A966GA95-F1
#
_cell.length_a   1.000
_cell.length_b   1.000
_cell.length_c   1.000
_cell.angle_alpha   90.00
_cell.angle_beta   90.00
_cell.angle_gamma   90.00
#
_symmetry.space_group_name_H-M   'P 1'
#
loop_
_entity.id
_entity.type
_entity.pdbx_description
1 polymer ?
#
loop_
_entity_poly.entity_id
_entity_poly.type
_entity_poly.pdbx_seq_one_letter_code
_entity_poly.pdbx_strand_id
1 'polypeptide(L)' 'MASTAVSSHLNALQNKHAGLEARLRDEMARPIPDTATIQALKRQKLRLKEEIALA' A
#
# COMPACT_ATOMS: atom_id res chain seq x y z
N MET A 1 -23.81 -10.35 -11.43
CA MET A 1 -22.96 -9.16 -11.71
C MET A 1 -22.42 -8.46 -10.46
N ALA A 2 -22.94 -8.71 -9.25
CA ALA A 2 -22.42 -8.11 -8.01
C ALA A 2 -21.00 -8.60 -7.60
N SER A 3 -20.64 -9.84 -7.95
CA SER A 3 -19.36 -10.47 -7.53
C SER A 3 -18.12 -9.87 -8.18
N THR A 4 -18.23 -9.29 -9.38
CA THR A 4 -17.09 -8.73 -10.12
C THR A 4 -16.63 -7.38 -9.55
N ALA A 5 -17.56 -6.58 -9.01
CA ALA A 5 -17.25 -5.27 -8.44
C ALA A 5 -16.41 -5.37 -7.15
N VAL A 6 -16.72 -6.33 -6.29
CA VAL A 6 -15.95 -6.62 -5.07
C VAL A 6 -14.53 -7.06 -5.42
N SER A 7 -14.39 -7.96 -6.40
CA SER A 7 -13.07 -8.40 -6.89
C SER A 7 -12.24 -7.24 -7.48
N SER A 8 -12.86 -6.36 -8.26
CA SER A 8 -12.19 -5.17 -8.81
C SER A 8 -11.74 -4.19 -7.71
N HIS A 9 -12.54 -4.01 -6.67
CA HIS A 9 -12.19 -3.16 -5.53
C HIS A 9 -10.99 -3.73 -4.75
N LEU A 10 -11.01 -5.04 -4.46
CA LEU A 10 -9.93 -5.73 -3.76
C LEU A 10 -8.62 -5.69 -4.57
N ASN A 11 -8.69 -5.92 -5.88
CA ASN A 11 -7.55 -5.78 -6.79
C ASN A 11 -6.99 -4.35 -6.79
N ALA A 12 -7.85 -3.32 -6.78
CA ALA A 12 -7.40 -1.93 -6.71
C ALA A 12 -6.68 -1.63 -5.40
N LEU A 13 -7.17 -2.14 -4.27
CA LEU A 13 -6.51 -2.00 -2.96
C LEU A 13 -5.17 -2.72 -2.92
N GLN A 14 -5.10 -3.95 -3.45
CA GLN A 14 -3.85 -4.71 -3.56
C GLN A 14 -2.81 -3.99 -4.42
N ASN A 15 -3.22 -3.43 -5.56
CA ASN A 15 -2.34 -2.66 -6.44
C ASN A 15 -1.80 -1.40 -5.74
N LYS A 16 -2.64 -0.67 -5.01
CA LYS A 16 -2.20 0.48 -4.20
C LYS A 16 -1.20 0.06 -3.13
N HIS A 17 -1.48 -1.03 -2.42
CA HIS A 17 -0.59 -1.58 -1.39
C HIS A 17 0.78 -1.97 -1.98
N ALA A 18 0.79 -2.67 -3.13
CA ALA A 18 2.02 -3.02 -3.84
C ALA A 18 2.83 -1.78 -4.29
N GLY A 19 2.13 -0.72 -4.72
CA GLY A 19 2.77 0.56 -5.08
C GLY A 19 3.43 1.26 -3.88
N LEU A 20 2.79 1.25 -2.71
CA LEU A 20 3.40 1.78 -1.48
C LEU A 20 4.62 0.97 -1.04
N GLU A 21 4.57 -0.35 -1.22
CA GLU A 21 5.71 -1.23 -0.92
C GLU A 21 6.91 -0.96 -1.81
N ALA A 22 6.69 -0.72 -3.11
CA ALA A 22 7.76 -0.34 -4.02
C ALA A 22 8.40 0.98 -3.56
N ARG A 23 7.60 2.03 -3.31
CA ARG A 23 8.09 3.32 -2.83
C ARG A 23 8.84 3.23 -1.51
N LEU A 24 8.38 2.39 -0.59
CA LEU A 24 9.06 2.17 0.68
C LEU A 24 10.42 1.52 0.49
N ARG A 25 10.52 0.50 -0.37
CA ARG A 25 11.80 -0.13 -0.71
C ARG A 25 12.75 0.85 -1.39
N ASP A 26 12.24 1.65 -2.33
CA ASP A 26 13.04 2.64 -3.05
C ASP A 26 13.62 3.68 -2.08
N GLU A 27 12.80 4.20 -1.16
CA GLU A 27 13.26 5.18 -0.16
C GLU A 27 14.26 4.58 0.83
N MET A 28 14.03 3.33 1.28
CA MET A 28 14.96 2.63 2.17
C MET A 28 16.29 2.27 1.49
N ALA A 29 16.31 2.14 0.16
CA ALA A 29 17.53 1.86 -0.61
C ALA A 29 18.38 3.11 -0.86
N ARG A 30 17.89 4.31 -0.54
CA ARG A 30 18.65 5.56 -0.73
C ARG A 30 19.84 5.60 0.23
N PRO A 31 20.99 6.17 -0.18
CA PRO A 31 22.16 6.33 0.71
C PRO A 31 21.87 7.12 1.99
N ILE A 32 20.93 8.07 1.91
CA ILE A 32 20.43 8.84 3.05
C ILE A 32 18.90 8.80 2.99
N PRO A 33 18.25 7.84 3.67
CA PRO A 33 16.81 7.69 3.65
C PRO A 33 16.09 8.83 4.39
N ASP A 34 14.98 9.31 3.83
CA ASP A 34 14.06 10.19 4.55
C ASP A 34 13.17 9.36 5.49
N THR A 35 13.51 9.46 6.78
CA THR A 35 12.77 8.77 7.84
C THR A 35 11.31 9.22 7.95
N ALA A 36 10.99 10.49 7.68
CA ALA A 36 9.62 10.99 7.73
C ALA A 36 8.78 10.39 6.60
N THR A 37 9.36 10.31 5.40
CA THR A 37 8.74 9.66 4.23
C THR A 37 8.53 8.17 4.48
N ILE A 38 9.53 7.45 5.00
CA ILE A 38 9.42 6.04 5.37
C ILE A 38 8.28 5.80 6.36
N GLN A 39 8.17 6.63 7.41
CA GLN A 39 7.11 6.50 8.42
C GLN A 39 5.73 6.80 7.83
N ALA A 40 5.63 7.79 6.94
CA ALA A 40 4.38 8.09 6.23
C ALA A 40 3.94 6.92 5.33
N LEU A 41 4.86 6.34 4.55
CA LEU A 41 4.60 5.20 3.69
C LEU A 41 4.16 3.96 4.49
N LYS A 42 4.83 3.67 5.61
CA LYS A 42 4.44 2.56 6.51
C LYS A 42 3.04 2.73 7.07
N ARG A 43 2.66 3.95 7.51
CA ARG A 43 1.30 4.24 8.01
C ARG A 43 0.25 4.05 6.91
N GLN A 44 0.52 4.53 5.70
CA GLN A 44 -0.40 4.36 4.57
C GLN A 44 -0.56 2.88 4.19
N LYS A 45 0.54 2.12 4.19
CA LYS A 45 0.52 0.67 3.94
C LYS A 45 -0.32 -0.06 4.99
N LEU A 46 -0.16 0.27 6.27
CA LEU A 46 -0.94 -0.34 7.35
C LEU A 46 -2.45 -0.11 7.15
N ARG A 47 -2.86 1.12 6.86
CA ARG A 47 -4.26 1.46 6.59
C ARG A 47 -4.84 0.66 5.41
N LEU A 48 -4.11 0.56 4.30
CA LEU A 48 -4.56 -0.24 3.16
C LEU A 48 -4.63 -1.74 3.49
N LYS A 49 -3.70 -2.25 4.30
CA LYS A 49 -3.74 -3.65 4.74
C LYS A 49 -4.97 -3.93 5.60
N GLU A 50 -5.34 -3.00 6.48
CA GLU A 50 -6.57 -3.09 7.28
C GLU A 50 -7.81 -3.02 6.39
N GLU A 51 -7.85 -2.11 5.42
CA GLU A 51 -8.96 -2.01 4.46
C GLU A 51 -9.12 -3.28 3.62
N ILE A 52 -8.03 -3.89 3.15
CA ILE A 52 -8.04 -5.18 2.45
C ILE A 52 -8.57 -6.31 3.34
N ALA A 53 -8.24 -6.29 4.64
CA ALA A 53 -8.69 -7.32 5.58
C ALA A 53 -10.18 -7.19 5.95
N LEU A 54 -10.75 -6.00 5.79
CA LEU A 54 -12.16 -5.70 6.07
C LEU A 54 -13.07 -5.83 4.84
N ALA A 55 -12.49 -5.90 3.63
CA ALA A 55 -13.19 -6.05 2.35
C ALA A 55 -13.49 -7.51 2.00
#